data_AF-A0A519SRG9-F1
#
_entry.id   AF-A0A519SRG9-F1
#
_cell.length_a   1.000
_cell.length_b   1.000
_cell.length_c   1.000
_cell.angle_alpha   90.00
_cell.angle_beta   90.00
_cell.angle_gamma   90.00
#
_symmetry.space_group_name_H-M   'P 1'
#
loop_
_entity.id
_entity.type
_entity.pdbx_description
1 polymer ?
#
loop_
_entity_poly.entity_id
_entity_poly.type
_entity_poly.pdbx_seq_one_letter_code
_entity_poly.pdbx_strand_id
1 'polypeptide(L)'
;MSTIVVQTALTLEYEAVVNKLYNVQNYTHPVSKTIYKVGTYLSNNNQLQIIVGRTNQTNINSAVETERIIQHFNPDYIFFVGVAGGLKDVKIGDIVIGSDVYGYERGKEKEDFLPRPQFGFSSYELEQIAVNYSISQDWEKKSAKFLNIKFHDRISAYVGTIASGEKVISSTSSELYKFLKKNCSHALAVEMEGLGFLEACRPYPLIKSLLIRGISDLVDGKEYSDNEGSQPYASNNATEFLLGLIDFISINNENTQLSLRQKLLEIAPKLYPTGLRENGIWINAGGDLSVVNLFTNGKTQWIEALTLIEKGGGGNIDFMSLIKEMRKDYSNNESLKLLI
;
A
#
# COMPACT_ATOMS: atom_id res chain seq x y z
N MET A 1 -16.07 -3.75 1.15
CA MET A 1 -14.94 -4.27 1.95
C MET A 1 -13.68 -3.83 1.25
N SER A 2 -12.75 -3.21 1.99
CA SER A 2 -11.48 -2.79 1.40
C SER A 2 -10.66 -4.02 1.00
N THR A 3 -10.14 -4.02 -0.22
CA THR A 3 -9.31 -5.11 -0.73
C THR A 3 -7.84 -4.77 -0.49
N ILE A 4 -7.15 -5.62 0.28
CA ILE A 4 -5.74 -5.45 0.62
C ILE A 4 -4.91 -6.49 -0.12
N VAL A 5 -3.90 -6.03 -0.83
CA VAL A 5 -2.88 -6.89 -1.44
C VAL A 5 -1.56 -6.75 -0.68
N VAL A 6 -0.89 -7.88 -0.44
CA VAL A 6 0.47 -7.93 0.08
C VAL A 6 1.33 -8.69 -0.90
N GLN A 7 2.34 -8.02 -1.45
CA GLN A 7 3.38 -8.65 -2.27
C GLN A 7 4.63 -8.93 -1.47
N THR A 8 5.26 -10.07 -1.77
CA THR A 8 6.55 -10.50 -1.22
C THR A 8 7.40 -11.11 -2.33
N ALA A 9 8.71 -11.30 -2.12
CA ALA A 9 9.61 -11.87 -3.12
C ALA A 9 10.11 -13.28 -2.76
N LEU A 10 10.38 -13.51 -1.47
CA LEU A 10 10.94 -14.77 -0.99
C LEU A 10 9.86 -15.67 -0.38
N THR A 11 10.11 -16.99 -0.41
CA THR A 11 9.20 -17.97 0.19
C THR A 11 8.99 -17.70 1.68
N LEU A 12 10.05 -17.39 2.42
CA LEU A 12 9.94 -17.08 3.86
C LEU A 12 9.09 -15.83 4.13
N GLU A 13 9.17 -14.82 3.26
CA GLU A 13 8.40 -13.57 3.39
C GLU A 13 6.93 -13.81 3.13
N TYR A 14 6.65 -14.56 2.06
CA TYR A 14 5.31 -15.02 1.73
C TYR A 14 4.69 -15.83 2.88
N GLU A 15 5.44 -16.80 3.42
CA GLU A 15 4.98 -17.62 4.54
C GLU A 15 4.77 -16.79 5.81
N ALA A 16 5.64 -15.81 6.09
CA ALA A 16 5.48 -14.93 7.25
C ALA A 16 4.12 -14.22 7.25
N VAL A 17 3.66 -13.74 6.09
CA VAL A 17 2.34 -13.11 5.93
C VAL A 17 1.22 -14.14 5.98
N VAL A 18 1.31 -15.21 5.19
CA VAL A 18 0.25 -16.22 5.07
C VAL A 18 -0.07 -16.88 6.42
N ASN A 19 0.94 -17.12 7.24
CA ASN A 19 0.79 -17.75 8.56
C ASN A 19 0.01 -16.88 9.57
N LYS A 20 -0.25 -15.61 9.26
CA LYS A 20 -1.04 -14.70 10.10
C LYS A 20 -2.50 -14.61 9.66
N LEU A 21 -2.89 -15.32 8.60
CA LEU A 21 -4.23 -15.28 8.03
C LEU A 21 -5.03 -16.53 8.40
N TYR A 22 -6.34 -16.36 8.55
CA TYR A 22 -7.32 -17.43 8.73
C TYR A 22 -7.97 -17.80 7.40
N ASN A 23 -8.54 -19.01 7.32
CA ASN A 23 -9.31 -19.49 6.16
C ASN A 23 -8.59 -19.32 4.82
N VAL A 24 -7.28 -19.55 4.80
CA VAL A 24 -6.44 -19.32 3.63
C VAL A 24 -6.76 -20.31 2.52
N GLN A 25 -7.03 -19.79 1.33
CA GLN A 25 -7.32 -20.57 0.13
C GLN A 25 -6.38 -20.18 -1.01
N ASN A 26 -6.14 -21.12 -1.93
CA ASN A 26 -5.46 -20.83 -3.18
C ASN A 26 -6.44 -20.15 -4.15
N TYR A 27 -6.00 -19.06 -4.75
CA TYR A 27 -6.66 -18.45 -5.90
C TYR A 27 -5.72 -18.54 -7.10
N THR A 28 -6.16 -19.19 -8.18
CA THR A 28 -5.35 -19.30 -9.40
C THR A 28 -5.80 -18.26 -10.41
N HIS A 29 -4.90 -17.35 -10.80
CA HIS A 29 -5.16 -16.37 -11.84
C HIS A 29 -5.59 -17.07 -13.15
N PRO A 30 -6.71 -16.67 -13.79
CA PRO A 30 -7.30 -17.41 -14.89
C PRO A 30 -6.38 -17.51 -16.12
N VAL A 31 -5.60 -16.47 -16.40
CA VAL A 31 -4.69 -16.40 -17.56
C VAL A 31 -3.27 -16.88 -17.21
N SER A 32 -2.52 -16.14 -16.39
CA SER A 32 -1.13 -16.46 -16.05
C SER A 32 -0.93 -17.75 -15.24
N LYS A 33 -1.99 -18.28 -14.63
CA LYS A 33 -1.95 -19.40 -13.67
C LYS A 33 -1.12 -19.12 -12.41
N THR A 34 -0.78 -17.86 -12.14
CA THR A 34 -0.16 -17.46 -10.87
C THR A 34 -1.08 -17.84 -9.71
N ILE A 35 -0.51 -18.43 -8.67
CA ILE A 35 -1.26 -18.82 -7.47
C ILE A 35 -1.07 -17.76 -6.40
N TYR A 36 -2.19 -17.13 -6.01
CA TYR A 36 -2.28 -16.23 -4.88
C TYR A 36 -2.86 -16.96 -3.67
N LYS A 37 -2.62 -16.42 -2.47
CA LYS A 37 -3.34 -16.84 -1.26
C LYS A 37 -4.37 -15.78 -0.93
N VAL A 38 -5.59 -16.19 -0.68
CA VAL A 38 -6.64 -15.31 -0.19
C VAL A 38 -7.00 -15.80 1.19
N GLY A 39 -6.82 -14.94 2.19
CA GLY A 39 -7.11 -15.25 3.57
C GLY A 39 -7.83 -14.09 4.25
N THR A 40 -8.30 -14.36 5.46
CA THR A 40 -8.95 -13.38 6.31
C THR A 40 -8.00 -12.96 7.42
N TYR A 41 -7.80 -11.65 7.57
CA TYR A 41 -7.20 -11.07 8.75
C TYR A 41 -8.30 -10.47 9.64
N LEU A 42 -8.24 -10.74 10.93
CA LEU A 42 -9.17 -10.19 11.91
C LEU A 42 -8.54 -8.93 12.49
N SER A 43 -8.97 -7.78 11.97
CA SER A 43 -8.55 -6.48 12.48
C SER A 43 -9.60 -5.97 13.44
N ASN A 44 -9.33 -6.03 14.74
CA ASN A 44 -10.31 -5.82 15.80
C ASN A 44 -11.53 -6.74 15.61
N ASN A 45 -12.67 -6.19 15.20
CA ASN A 45 -13.91 -6.93 14.91
C ASN A 45 -14.25 -7.00 13.42
N ASN A 46 -13.39 -6.44 12.55
CA ASN A 46 -13.59 -6.41 11.11
C ASN A 46 -12.83 -7.55 10.43
N GLN A 47 -13.52 -8.27 9.56
CA GLN A 47 -12.89 -9.26 8.69
C GLN A 47 -12.38 -8.58 7.44
N LEU A 48 -11.06 -8.51 7.30
CA LEU A 48 -10.40 -7.96 6.13
C LEU A 48 -9.91 -9.11 5.25
N GLN A 49 -10.20 -9.03 3.95
CA GLN A 49 -9.64 -9.96 2.98
C GLN A 49 -8.24 -9.48 2.59
N ILE A 50 -7.25 -10.35 2.78
CA ILE A 50 -5.87 -10.12 2.36
C ILE A 50 -5.51 -11.11 1.26
N ILE A 51 -5.04 -10.56 0.14
CA ILE A 51 -4.53 -11.31 -1.00
C ILE A 51 -3.01 -11.24 -0.96
N VAL A 52 -2.35 -12.38 -0.84
CA VAL A 52 -0.89 -12.48 -0.79
C VAL A 52 -0.36 -13.01 -2.12
N GLY A 53 0.48 -12.22 -2.77
CA GLY A 53 1.23 -12.58 -3.97
C GLY A 53 2.71 -12.73 -3.68
N ARG A 54 3.36 -13.65 -4.40
CA ARG A 54 4.81 -13.81 -4.37
C ARG A 54 5.36 -13.57 -5.77
N THR A 55 6.19 -12.54 -5.92
CA THR A 55 7.03 -12.35 -7.11
C THR A 55 8.32 -13.16 -6.97
N ASN A 56 9.09 -13.28 -8.05
CA ASN A 56 10.52 -13.54 -7.93
C ASN A 56 11.27 -12.23 -7.61
N GLN A 57 12.52 -12.36 -7.18
CA GLN A 57 13.41 -11.21 -7.01
C GLN A 57 13.59 -10.42 -8.30
N THR A 58 14.12 -9.20 -8.23
CA THR A 58 14.32 -8.19 -9.30
C THR A 58 13.15 -7.22 -9.47
N ASN A 59 13.47 -6.00 -9.90
CA ASN A 59 12.46 -4.96 -10.12
C ASN A 59 11.55 -5.31 -11.30
N ILE A 60 12.08 -5.99 -12.32
CA ILE A 60 11.27 -6.41 -13.48
C ILE A 60 10.19 -7.41 -13.05
N ASN A 61 10.57 -8.44 -12.29
CA ASN A 61 9.60 -9.43 -11.82
C ASN A 61 8.56 -8.79 -10.89
N SER A 62 9.04 -7.96 -9.95
CA SER A 62 8.19 -7.19 -9.04
C SER A 62 7.17 -6.33 -9.78
N ALA A 63 7.60 -5.57 -10.78
CA ALA A 63 6.71 -4.72 -11.58
C ALA A 63 5.65 -5.53 -12.33
N VAL A 64 6.05 -6.62 -12.98
CA VAL A 64 5.15 -7.48 -13.76
C VAL A 64 4.09 -8.15 -12.86
N GLU A 65 4.49 -8.65 -11.69
CA GLU A 65 3.54 -9.25 -10.75
C GLU A 65 2.64 -8.20 -10.11
N THR A 66 3.18 -7.01 -9.78
CA THR A 66 2.42 -5.87 -9.23
C THR A 66 1.34 -5.40 -10.19
N GLU A 67 1.70 -5.19 -11.44
CA GLU A 67 0.73 -4.80 -12.47
C GLU A 67 -0.37 -5.87 -12.62
N ARG A 68 0.01 -7.15 -12.66
CA ARG A 68 -0.96 -8.24 -12.80
C ARG A 68 -1.93 -8.31 -11.63
N ILE A 69 -1.42 -8.25 -10.40
CA ILE A 69 -2.27 -8.36 -9.21
C ILE A 69 -3.19 -7.14 -9.06
N ILE A 70 -2.72 -5.95 -9.44
CA ILE A 70 -3.53 -4.72 -9.48
C ILE A 70 -4.66 -4.87 -10.50
N GLN A 71 -4.35 -5.24 -11.74
CA GLN A 71 -5.35 -5.40 -12.79
C GLN A 71 -6.40 -6.45 -12.46
N HIS A 72 -5.99 -7.51 -11.75
CA HIS A 72 -6.88 -8.62 -11.45
C HIS A 72 -7.77 -8.38 -10.23
N PHE A 73 -7.25 -7.78 -9.16
CA PHE A 73 -7.99 -7.61 -7.90
C PHE A 73 -8.44 -6.18 -7.61
N ASN A 74 -7.92 -5.18 -8.31
CA ASN A 74 -8.21 -3.76 -8.13
C ASN A 74 -8.24 -3.34 -6.63
N PRO A 75 -7.11 -3.48 -5.92
CA PRO A 75 -7.06 -3.27 -4.48
C PRO A 75 -7.19 -1.79 -4.10
N ASP A 76 -7.66 -1.53 -2.88
CA ASP A 76 -7.62 -0.19 -2.29
C ASP A 76 -6.24 0.10 -1.69
N TYR A 77 -5.60 -0.94 -1.14
CA TYR A 77 -4.28 -0.89 -0.52
C TYR A 77 -3.39 -2.00 -1.08
N ILE A 78 -2.14 -1.66 -1.39
CA ILE A 78 -1.12 -2.61 -1.76
C ILE A 78 0.17 -2.37 -0.98
N PHE A 79 0.68 -3.41 -0.35
CA PHE A 79 1.91 -3.35 0.42
C PHE A 79 2.94 -4.26 -0.22
N PHE A 80 4.19 -3.85 -0.25
CA PHE A 80 5.29 -4.76 -0.54
C PHE A 80 6.06 -4.96 0.76
N VAL A 81 6.03 -6.19 1.28
CA VAL A 81 6.65 -6.58 2.55
C VAL A 81 7.76 -7.58 2.27
N GLY A 82 8.89 -7.43 2.95
CA GLY A 82 10.00 -8.37 2.82
C GLY A 82 11.21 -7.93 3.64
N VAL A 83 12.37 -8.47 3.32
CA VAL A 83 13.62 -8.15 4.01
C VAL A 83 14.53 -7.26 3.17
N ALA A 84 15.45 -6.57 3.82
CA ALA A 84 16.49 -5.78 3.16
C ALA A 84 17.80 -5.81 3.96
N GLY A 85 18.90 -5.49 3.28
CA GLY A 85 20.19 -5.25 3.93
C GLY A 85 20.25 -3.83 4.47
N GLY A 86 20.66 -3.65 5.72
CA GLY A 86 20.85 -2.35 6.35
C GLY A 86 22.13 -1.66 5.88
N LEU A 87 22.04 -0.38 5.51
CA LEU A 87 23.15 0.45 5.05
C LEU A 87 23.70 1.38 6.13
N LYS A 88 22.81 1.97 6.94
CA LYS A 88 23.16 2.90 8.01
C LYS A 88 22.01 3.08 8.99
N ASP A 89 22.33 3.50 10.21
CA ASP A 89 21.40 3.97 11.24
C ASP A 89 20.27 2.96 11.61
N VAL A 90 20.42 1.70 11.22
CA VAL A 90 19.48 0.60 11.44
C VAL A 90 20.21 -0.63 11.97
N LYS A 91 19.49 -1.50 12.66
CA LYS A 91 19.99 -2.75 13.22
C LYS A 91 19.15 -3.94 12.74
N ILE A 92 19.69 -5.15 12.88
CA ILE A 92 18.96 -6.37 12.52
C ILE A 92 17.64 -6.44 13.28
N GLY A 93 16.55 -6.66 12.55
CA GLY A 93 15.19 -6.72 13.06
C GLY A 93 14.44 -5.38 13.00
N ASP A 94 15.11 -4.25 12.83
CA ASP A 94 14.43 -2.96 12.63
C ASP A 94 13.62 -2.95 11.33
N ILE A 95 12.65 -2.04 11.26
CA ILE A 95 11.80 -1.81 10.10
C ILE A 95 12.23 -0.54 9.38
N VAL A 96 12.29 -0.60 8.06
CA VAL A 96 12.40 0.57 7.18
C VAL A 96 11.15 0.68 6.33
N ILE A 97 10.43 1.77 6.54
CA ILE A 97 9.30 2.21 5.72
C ILE A 97 9.88 3.05 4.58
N GLY A 98 9.81 2.51 3.37
CA GLY A 98 10.34 3.18 2.19
C GLY A 98 9.43 4.33 1.76
N SER A 99 9.69 5.56 2.24
CA SER A 99 9.03 6.77 1.72
C SER A 99 9.26 6.90 0.22
N ASP A 100 10.48 6.60 -0.18
CA ASP A 100 10.94 6.62 -1.55
C ASP A 100 11.98 5.51 -1.78
N VAL A 101 12.17 5.20 -3.06
CA VAL A 101 13.16 4.26 -3.54
C VAL A 101 14.12 4.96 -4.48
N TYR A 102 15.42 4.75 -4.26
CA TYR A 102 16.48 5.16 -5.18
C TYR A 102 16.87 3.99 -6.09
N GLY A 103 16.48 4.05 -7.36
CA GLY A 103 16.85 3.10 -8.40
C GLY A 103 18.28 3.33 -8.91
N TYR A 104 19.24 2.48 -8.51
CA TYR A 104 20.66 2.75 -8.74
C TYR A 104 21.23 2.25 -10.07
N GLU A 105 20.50 1.42 -10.82
CA GLU A 105 21.03 0.75 -12.03
C GLU A 105 21.08 1.66 -13.27
N ARG A 106 20.25 2.71 -13.32
CA ARG A 106 20.12 3.54 -14.50
C ARG A 106 21.23 4.59 -14.58
N GLY A 107 21.95 4.62 -15.69
CA GLY A 107 23.01 5.61 -15.92
C GLY A 107 23.58 5.55 -17.33
N LYS A 108 24.64 6.33 -17.57
CA LYS A 108 25.44 6.25 -18.79
C LYS A 108 26.78 5.63 -18.47
N GLU A 109 27.11 4.54 -19.15
CA GLU A 109 28.43 3.92 -19.06
C GLU A 109 29.46 4.73 -19.86
N LYS A 110 30.55 5.14 -19.20
CA LYS A 110 31.78 5.69 -19.79
C LYS A 110 32.96 4.99 -19.08
N GLU A 111 34.14 5.63 -19.04
CA GLU A 111 35.24 5.25 -18.16
C GLU A 111 34.78 5.15 -16.69
N ASP A 112 33.87 6.05 -16.29
CA ASP A 112 33.11 5.98 -15.04
C ASP A 112 31.60 5.87 -15.35
N PHE A 113 30.87 5.15 -14.50
CA PHE A 113 29.40 5.14 -14.53
C PHE A 113 28.83 6.50 -14.09
N LEU A 114 28.03 7.12 -14.95
CA LEU A 114 27.35 8.39 -14.67
C LEU A 114 25.88 8.12 -14.30
N PRO A 115 25.53 8.17 -13.00
CA PRO A 115 24.20 7.74 -12.55
C PRO A 115 23.10 8.71 -12.98
N ARG A 116 21.95 8.12 -13.33
CA ARG A 116 20.71 8.80 -13.70
C ARG A 116 19.54 8.09 -13.01
N PRO A 117 19.52 8.15 -11.67
CA PRO A 117 18.64 7.33 -10.87
C PRO A 117 17.18 7.56 -11.21
N GLN A 118 16.41 6.50 -11.03
CA GLN A 118 14.96 6.56 -11.07
C GLN A 118 14.42 6.56 -9.63
N PHE A 119 13.30 7.22 -9.39
CA PHE A 119 12.69 7.30 -8.07
C PHE A 119 11.28 6.74 -8.10
N GLY A 120 10.97 5.88 -7.13
CA GLY A 120 9.61 5.47 -6.80
C GLY A 120 9.20 6.06 -5.46
N PHE A 121 7.91 6.35 -5.26
CA PHE A 121 7.40 6.94 -4.02
C PHE A 121 6.24 6.12 -3.50
N SER A 122 6.26 5.84 -2.19
CA SER A 122 5.09 5.32 -1.50
C SER A 122 3.99 6.39 -1.43
N SER A 123 2.76 5.97 -1.16
CA SER A 123 1.64 6.89 -0.96
C SER A 123 1.85 7.72 0.30
N TYR A 124 1.90 9.05 0.14
CA TYR A 124 2.14 9.98 1.24
C TYR A 124 1.20 9.78 2.43
N GLU A 125 -0.07 9.47 2.17
CA GLU A 125 -1.05 9.18 3.23
C GLU A 125 -0.64 7.95 4.07
N LEU A 126 -0.25 6.84 3.43
CA LEU A 126 0.20 5.65 4.16
C LEU A 126 1.53 5.88 4.86
N GLU A 127 2.43 6.67 4.27
CA GLU A 127 3.67 7.08 4.92
C GLU A 127 3.38 7.82 6.23
N GLN A 128 2.51 8.84 6.21
CA GLN A 128 2.16 9.60 7.41
C GLN A 128 1.52 8.72 8.49
N ILE A 129 0.64 7.79 8.10
CA ILE A 129 0.03 6.85 9.04
C ILE A 129 1.09 5.90 9.61
N ALA A 130 2.01 5.39 8.78
CA ALA A 130 3.08 4.49 9.22
C ALA A 130 4.09 5.18 10.15
N VAL A 131 4.43 6.45 9.90
CA VAL A 131 5.23 7.29 10.81
C VAL A 131 4.53 7.43 12.17
N ASN A 132 3.24 7.75 12.17
CA ASN A 132 2.50 7.91 13.42
C ASN A 132 2.40 6.58 14.18
N TYR A 133 2.17 5.48 13.46
CA TYR A 133 2.15 4.14 14.06
C TYR A 133 3.50 3.74 14.64
N SER A 134 4.62 4.03 13.97
CA SER A 134 5.96 3.62 14.42
C SER A 134 6.39 4.24 15.75
N ILE A 135 5.87 5.41 16.10
CA ILE A 135 6.14 6.09 17.38
C ILE A 135 5.02 5.91 18.41
N SER A 136 3.97 5.17 18.07
CA SER A 136 2.81 4.95 18.94
C SER A 136 3.11 3.94 20.06
N GLN A 137 2.38 4.05 21.17
CA GLN A 137 2.40 3.03 22.22
C GLN A 137 1.89 1.67 21.72
N ASP A 138 1.07 1.64 20.67
CA ASP A 138 0.52 0.40 20.12
C ASP A 138 1.62 -0.41 19.42
N TRP A 139 2.48 0.25 18.64
CA TRP A 139 3.66 -0.41 18.08
C TRP A 139 4.65 -0.84 19.17
N GLU A 140 4.92 0.01 20.15
CA GLU A 140 5.80 -0.31 21.27
C GLU A 140 5.32 -1.59 22.00
N LYS A 141 4.04 -1.63 22.39
CA LYS A 141 3.44 -2.81 23.04
C LYS A 141 3.40 -4.04 22.15
N LYS A 142 3.17 -3.88 20.84
CA LYS A 142 3.10 -5.00 19.90
C LYS A 142 4.49 -5.60 19.69
N SER A 143 5.47 -4.77 19.36
CA SER A 143 6.87 -5.15 19.14
C SER A 143 7.49 -5.88 20.33
N ALA A 144 7.18 -5.43 21.56
CA ALA A 144 7.67 -6.03 22.80
C ALA A 144 7.35 -7.53 22.95
N LYS A 145 6.30 -8.03 22.27
CA LYS A 145 5.86 -9.43 22.37
C LYS A 145 6.71 -10.41 21.57
N PHE A 146 7.51 -9.91 20.62
CA PHE A 146 8.31 -10.74 19.72
C PHE A 146 9.76 -10.25 19.60
N LEU A 147 10.24 -9.46 20.57
CA LEU A 147 11.64 -9.05 20.64
C LEU A 147 12.57 -10.27 20.70
N ASN A 148 13.68 -10.18 19.98
CA ASN A 148 14.77 -11.13 20.10
C ASN A 148 16.06 -10.41 20.53
N ILE A 149 16.37 -10.53 21.82
CA ILE A 149 17.51 -9.85 22.47
C ILE A 149 18.86 -10.26 21.89
N LYS A 150 18.93 -11.39 21.16
CA LYS A 150 20.13 -11.80 20.42
C LYS A 150 20.53 -10.76 19.36
N PHE A 151 19.55 -10.13 18.74
CA PHE A 151 19.78 -9.13 17.69
C PHE A 151 19.73 -7.72 18.26
N HIS A 152 18.67 -7.39 18.99
CA HIS A 152 18.49 -6.06 19.58
C HIS A 152 17.44 -6.06 20.70
N ASP A 153 17.53 -5.11 21.62
CA ASP A 153 16.60 -4.95 22.76
C ASP A 153 15.32 -4.16 22.43
N ARG A 154 15.22 -3.68 21.19
CA ARG A 154 14.10 -2.92 20.66
C ARG A 154 13.95 -3.18 19.17
N ILE A 155 12.71 -3.12 18.66
CA ILE A 155 12.47 -3.05 17.21
C ILE A 155 12.03 -1.63 16.88
N SER A 156 12.92 -0.88 16.25
CA SER A 156 12.63 0.48 15.78
C SER A 156 12.08 0.43 14.36
N ALA A 157 11.25 1.42 14.02
CA ALA A 157 10.73 1.59 12.67
C ALA A 157 11.08 2.99 12.17
N TYR A 158 11.82 3.04 11.06
CA TYR A 158 12.37 4.25 10.47
C TYR A 158 11.69 4.52 9.13
N VAL A 159 11.55 5.79 8.78
CA VAL A 159 11.09 6.20 7.45
C VAL A 159 12.27 6.78 6.70
N GLY A 160 12.45 6.35 5.45
CA GLY A 160 13.47 6.93 4.59
C GLY A 160 13.70 6.15 3.32
N THR A 161 14.70 6.58 2.57
CA THR A 161 15.04 6.03 1.26
C THR A 161 15.55 4.60 1.36
N ILE A 162 15.07 3.76 0.44
CA ILE A 162 15.58 2.41 0.19
C ILE A 162 16.25 2.38 -1.19
N ALA A 163 17.49 1.92 -1.26
CA ALA A 163 18.17 1.73 -2.54
C ALA A 163 17.70 0.42 -3.20
N SER A 164 17.32 0.46 -4.48
CA SER A 164 16.80 -0.69 -5.22
C SER A 164 17.49 -0.88 -6.56
N GLY A 165 17.80 -2.13 -6.89
CA GLY A 165 18.41 -2.50 -8.17
C GLY A 165 18.52 -4.02 -8.30
N GLU A 166 19.44 -4.52 -9.11
CA GLU A 166 19.45 -5.93 -9.51
C GLU A 166 20.56 -6.75 -8.83
N LYS A 167 21.17 -6.19 -7.78
CA LYS A 167 22.35 -6.73 -7.11
C LYS A 167 22.15 -6.79 -5.60
N VAL A 168 22.66 -7.86 -5.00
CA VAL A 168 22.80 -7.99 -3.54
C VAL A 168 24.16 -7.45 -3.10
N ILE A 169 24.20 -6.66 -2.02
CA ILE A 169 25.46 -6.20 -1.46
C ILE A 169 25.99 -7.22 -0.44
N SER A 170 27.17 -7.77 -0.71
CA SER A 170 27.83 -8.74 0.17
C SER A 170 29.01 -8.18 0.96
N SER A 171 29.48 -6.96 0.66
CA SER A 171 30.64 -6.36 1.34
C SER A 171 30.67 -4.84 1.21
N THR A 172 31.15 -4.15 2.25
CA THR A 172 31.48 -2.72 2.23
C THR A 172 32.62 -2.37 1.26
N SER A 173 33.44 -3.34 0.87
CA SER A 173 34.49 -3.14 -0.13
C SER A 173 33.98 -3.12 -1.58
N SER A 174 32.73 -3.58 -1.79
CA SER A 174 32.12 -3.69 -3.12
C SER A 174 31.95 -2.33 -3.80
N GLU A 175 32.01 -2.33 -5.14
CA GLU A 175 31.79 -1.14 -5.95
C GLU A 175 30.39 -0.57 -5.72
N LEU A 176 29.38 -1.43 -5.58
CA LEU A 176 28.01 -1.00 -5.33
C LEU A 176 27.87 -0.29 -3.97
N TYR A 177 28.49 -0.81 -2.90
CA TYR A 177 28.46 -0.11 -1.61
C TYR A 177 29.12 1.27 -1.69
N LYS A 178 30.30 1.37 -2.30
CA LYS A 178 31.00 2.65 -2.51
C LYS A 178 30.16 3.61 -3.36
N PHE A 179 29.52 3.09 -4.41
CA PHE A 179 28.63 3.85 -5.27
C PHE A 179 27.44 4.42 -4.48
N LEU A 180 26.74 3.59 -3.69
CA LEU A 180 25.61 4.05 -2.87
C LEU A 180 26.07 5.02 -1.79
N LYS A 181 27.21 4.78 -1.15
CA LYS A 181 27.76 5.71 -0.16
C LYS A 181 28.07 7.08 -0.76
N LYS A 182 28.48 7.14 -2.02
CA LYS A 182 28.77 8.39 -2.74
C LYS A 182 27.50 9.09 -3.27
N ASN A 183 26.54 8.34 -3.82
CA ASN A 183 25.42 8.91 -4.58
C ASN A 183 24.06 8.88 -3.84
N CYS A 184 23.95 8.06 -2.79
CA CYS A 184 22.74 7.86 -2.01
C CYS A 184 23.10 7.57 -0.53
N SER A 185 23.95 8.42 0.06
CA SER A 185 24.43 8.27 1.45
C SER A 185 23.32 8.35 2.51
N HIS A 186 22.13 8.75 2.11
CA HIS A 186 20.95 8.85 2.96
C HIS A 186 20.08 7.58 2.97
N ALA A 187 20.30 6.61 2.07
CA ALA A 187 19.55 5.36 2.08
C ALA A 187 19.81 4.56 3.36
N LEU A 188 18.73 4.06 3.96
CA LEU A 188 18.76 3.25 5.18
C LEU A 188 18.96 1.77 4.88
N ALA A 189 18.45 1.31 3.73
CA ALA A 189 18.47 -0.09 3.34
C ALA A 189 18.70 -0.27 1.84
N VAL A 190 19.04 -1.49 1.43
CA VAL A 190 19.17 -1.94 0.04
C VAL A 190 18.41 -3.24 -0.20
N GLU A 191 17.70 -3.32 -1.32
CA GLU A 191 16.90 -4.48 -1.75
C GLU A 191 16.77 -4.52 -3.28
N MET A 192 15.90 -5.39 -3.82
CA MET A 192 15.88 -5.70 -5.26
C MET A 192 14.52 -5.56 -5.96
N GLU A 193 13.47 -5.10 -5.28
CA GLU A 193 12.09 -5.16 -5.83
C GLU A 193 11.31 -3.86 -5.74
N GLY A 194 11.70 -2.96 -4.83
CA GLY A 194 10.92 -1.80 -4.41
C GLY A 194 10.69 -0.78 -5.52
N LEU A 195 11.66 -0.59 -6.43
CA LEU A 195 11.48 0.33 -7.55
C LEU A 195 10.42 -0.20 -8.53
N GLY A 196 10.51 -1.49 -8.87
CA GLY A 196 9.56 -2.15 -9.75
C GLY A 196 8.13 -2.11 -9.21
N PHE A 197 7.98 -2.38 -7.91
CA PHE A 197 6.71 -2.30 -7.21
C PHE A 197 6.09 -0.89 -7.29
N LEU A 198 6.86 0.13 -6.90
CA LEU A 198 6.34 1.51 -6.86
C LEU A 198 6.08 2.07 -8.26
N GLU A 199 6.88 1.73 -9.26
CA GLU A 199 6.63 2.11 -10.65
C GLU A 199 5.37 1.45 -11.23
N ALA A 200 5.09 0.19 -10.88
CA ALA A 200 3.85 -0.48 -11.26
C ALA A 200 2.62 0.13 -10.55
N CYS A 201 2.77 0.65 -9.33
CA CYS A 201 1.69 1.36 -8.64
C CYS A 201 1.45 2.77 -9.20
N ARG A 202 2.47 3.42 -9.75
CA ARG A 202 2.44 4.84 -10.16
C ARG A 202 1.28 5.23 -11.10
N PRO A 203 0.83 4.41 -12.06
CA PRO A 203 -0.33 4.73 -12.91
C PRO A 203 -1.69 4.68 -12.18
N TYR A 204 -1.74 4.16 -10.95
CA TYR A 204 -2.98 3.93 -10.18
C TYR A 204 -3.05 4.83 -8.94
N PRO A 205 -3.28 6.15 -9.08
CA PRO A 205 -3.20 7.10 -7.97
C PRO A 205 -4.26 6.90 -6.87
N LEU A 206 -5.28 6.07 -7.11
CA LEU A 206 -6.30 5.73 -6.11
C LEU A 206 -5.87 4.56 -5.22
N ILE A 207 -4.91 3.74 -5.66
CA ILE A 207 -4.40 2.61 -4.89
C ILE A 207 -3.32 3.14 -3.95
N LYS A 208 -3.49 2.88 -2.66
CA LYS A 208 -2.53 3.29 -1.64
C LYS A 208 -1.42 2.26 -1.52
N SER A 209 -0.21 2.65 -1.90
CA SER A 209 0.99 1.80 -1.93
C SER A 209 1.97 2.12 -0.81
N LEU A 210 2.57 1.12 -0.17
CA LEU A 210 3.64 1.31 0.82
C LEU A 210 4.66 0.17 0.79
N LEU A 211 5.95 0.53 0.79
CA LEU A 211 7.07 -0.39 0.88
C LEU A 211 7.53 -0.55 2.34
N ILE A 212 7.59 -1.78 2.84
CA ILE A 212 7.99 -2.11 4.22
C ILE A 212 9.07 -3.19 4.18
N ARG A 213 10.23 -2.91 4.76
CA ARG A 213 11.36 -3.85 4.84
C ARG A 213 11.78 -4.09 6.27
N GLY A 214 11.99 -5.36 6.64
CA GLY A 214 12.70 -5.74 7.85
C GLY A 214 14.18 -5.90 7.57
N ILE A 215 15.05 -5.40 8.44
CA ILE A 215 16.51 -5.50 8.24
C ILE A 215 17.01 -6.89 8.62
N SER A 216 17.43 -7.69 7.64
CA SER A 216 17.90 -9.07 7.84
C SER A 216 19.40 -9.18 8.14
N ASP A 217 20.18 -8.27 7.60
CA ASP A 217 21.63 -8.25 7.67
C ASP A 217 22.11 -6.79 7.60
N LEU A 218 23.33 -6.54 8.05
CA LEU A 218 23.99 -5.24 7.90
C LEU A 218 25.10 -5.39 6.88
N VAL A 219 25.14 -4.48 5.90
CA VAL A 219 26.19 -4.48 4.89
C VAL A 219 27.56 -4.20 5.53
N ASP A 220 27.56 -3.35 6.56
CA ASP A 220 28.71 -3.13 7.44
C ASP A 220 28.69 -4.17 8.58
N GLY A 221 29.76 -4.96 8.72
CA GLY A 221 29.85 -6.00 9.76
C GLY A 221 29.23 -7.37 9.41
N LYS A 222 29.21 -7.77 8.14
CA LYS A 222 28.57 -9.00 7.60
C LYS A 222 29.12 -10.35 8.11
N GLU A 223 29.92 -10.38 9.16
CA GLU A 223 30.52 -11.61 9.72
C GLU A 223 29.57 -12.41 10.64
N TYR A 224 28.36 -11.90 10.95
CA TYR A 224 27.49 -12.47 12.01
C TYR A 224 26.06 -12.86 11.59
N SER A 225 25.57 -12.56 10.37
CA SER A 225 24.13 -12.60 10.07
C SER A 225 23.62 -13.90 9.44
N ASP A 226 24.35 -14.50 8.51
CA ASP A 226 23.70 -15.32 7.48
C ASP A 226 23.25 -16.72 7.94
N ASN A 227 23.62 -17.16 9.14
CA ASN A 227 23.23 -18.49 9.68
C ASN A 227 22.50 -18.45 11.04
N GLU A 228 22.19 -17.27 11.57
CA GLU A 228 21.73 -17.11 12.96
C GLU A 228 20.21 -16.87 13.10
N GLY A 229 19.46 -16.95 11.99
CA GLY A 229 18.00 -16.80 11.96
C GLY A 229 17.48 -15.36 11.85
N SER A 230 18.33 -14.42 11.43
CA SER A 230 17.97 -12.99 11.31
C SER A 230 16.96 -12.72 10.20
N GLN A 231 17.04 -13.44 9.07
CA GLN A 231 16.14 -13.21 7.94
C GLN A 231 14.67 -13.60 8.25
N PRO A 232 14.35 -14.78 8.82
CA PRO A 232 12.99 -15.07 9.31
C PRO A 232 12.53 -14.08 10.38
N TYR A 233 13.42 -13.64 11.28
CA TYR A 233 13.10 -12.66 12.31
C TYR A 233 12.71 -11.31 11.71
N ALA A 234 13.54 -10.76 10.82
CA ALA A 234 13.27 -9.50 10.11
C ALA A 234 11.97 -9.56 9.30
N SER A 235 11.73 -10.68 8.61
CA SER A 235 10.51 -10.91 7.85
C SER A 235 9.26 -10.95 8.74
N ASN A 236 9.33 -11.63 9.89
CA ASN A 236 8.23 -11.63 10.86
C ASN A 236 7.99 -10.23 11.41
N ASN A 237 9.05 -9.48 11.74
CA ASN A 237 8.91 -8.12 12.25
C ASN A 237 8.23 -7.19 11.25
N ALA A 238 8.63 -7.26 9.97
CA ALA A 238 8.00 -6.47 8.90
C ALA A 238 6.53 -6.84 8.70
N THR A 239 6.20 -8.12 8.79
CA THR A 239 4.82 -8.61 8.72
C THR A 239 4.00 -8.12 9.92
N GLU A 240 4.53 -8.24 11.14
CA GLU A 240 3.85 -7.76 12.35
C GLU A 240 3.65 -6.25 12.30
N PHE A 241 4.62 -5.49 11.79
CA PHE A 241 4.46 -4.06 11.57
C PHE A 241 3.32 -3.76 10.58
N LEU A 242 3.27 -4.45 9.44
CA LEU A 242 2.17 -4.30 8.48
C LEU A 242 0.80 -4.57 9.13
N LEU A 243 0.65 -5.69 9.84
CA LEU A 243 -0.64 -6.05 10.43
C LEU A 243 -1.06 -5.06 11.51
N GLY A 244 -0.10 -4.60 12.32
CA GLY A 244 -0.33 -3.53 13.29
C GLY A 244 -0.72 -2.20 12.63
N LEU A 245 -0.11 -1.88 11.48
CA LEU A 245 -0.48 -0.71 10.67
C LEU A 245 -1.91 -0.84 10.10
N ILE A 246 -2.31 -2.03 9.64
CA ILE A 246 -3.68 -2.31 9.16
C ILE A 246 -4.69 -2.11 10.30
N ASP A 247 -4.38 -2.57 11.51
CA ASP A 247 -5.20 -2.32 12.70
C ASP A 247 -5.29 -0.82 13.00
N PHE A 248 -4.17 -0.11 12.91
CA PHE A 248 -4.10 1.32 13.16
C PHE A 248 -4.89 2.15 12.13
N ILE A 249 -4.85 1.78 10.84
CA ILE A 249 -5.69 2.37 9.78
C ILE A 249 -7.17 2.16 10.12
N SER A 250 -7.53 0.95 10.56
CA SER A 250 -8.92 0.60 10.89
C SER A 250 -9.44 1.37 12.12
N ILE A 251 -8.62 1.55 13.17
CA ILE A 251 -8.95 2.38 14.35
C ILE A 251 -9.18 3.85 13.95
N ASN A 252 -8.44 4.37 12.98
CA ASN A 252 -8.63 5.73 12.48
C ASN A 252 -9.88 5.85 11.58
N ASN A 253 -10.19 4.82 10.79
CA ASN A 253 -11.42 4.76 9.99
C ASN A 253 -12.69 4.62 10.86
N GLU A 254 -12.60 3.98 12.03
CA GLU A 254 -13.70 3.95 13.01
C GLU A 254 -13.93 5.32 13.70
N ASN A 255 -12.92 6.20 13.69
CA ASN A 255 -13.01 7.57 14.24
C ASN A 255 -13.25 8.67 13.19
N THR A 256 -13.26 8.34 11.90
CA THR A 256 -13.68 9.27 10.83
C THR A 256 -15.00 8.80 10.25
N GLN A 257 -16.09 9.27 10.83
CA GLN A 257 -17.41 9.14 10.21
C GLN A 257 -17.35 9.87 8.86
N LEU A 258 -17.13 9.13 7.76
CA LEU A 258 -17.08 9.69 6.41
C LEU A 258 -18.26 10.64 6.22
N SER A 259 -17.97 11.84 5.72
CA SER A 259 -19.04 12.79 5.44
C SER A 259 -20.01 12.17 4.44
N LEU A 260 -21.27 12.58 4.49
CA LEU A 260 -22.30 12.05 3.60
C LEU A 260 -21.90 12.21 2.12
N ARG A 261 -21.19 13.29 1.79
CA ARG A 261 -20.58 13.50 0.47
C ARG A 261 -19.57 12.42 0.10
N GLN A 262 -18.63 12.10 0.99
CA GLN A 262 -17.60 11.09 0.71
C GLN A 262 -18.23 9.72 0.44
N LYS A 263 -19.23 9.34 1.25
CA LYS A 263 -19.98 8.10 1.03
C LYS A 263 -20.72 8.10 -0.32
N LEU A 264 -21.36 9.22 -0.68
CA LEU A 264 -22.03 9.35 -1.97
C LEU A 264 -21.07 9.35 -3.16
N LEU A 265 -19.85 9.87 -3.02
CA LEU A 265 -18.82 9.82 -4.07
C LEU A 265 -18.36 8.39 -4.39
N GLU A 266 -18.41 7.49 -3.41
CA GLU A 266 -18.06 6.08 -3.63
C GLU A 266 -19.21 5.29 -4.28
N ILE A 267 -20.45 5.69 -4.02
CA ILE A 267 -21.65 4.95 -4.43
C ILE A 267 -22.18 5.46 -5.77
N ALA A 268 -22.35 6.77 -5.93
CA ALA A 268 -23.06 7.35 -7.07
C ALA A 268 -22.40 7.05 -8.43
N PRO A 269 -21.07 7.15 -8.61
CA PRO A 269 -20.44 6.78 -9.88
C PRO A 269 -20.51 5.28 -10.22
N LYS A 270 -20.70 4.40 -9.22
CA LYS A 270 -20.86 2.96 -9.43
C LYS A 270 -22.27 2.60 -9.87
N LEU A 271 -23.27 3.29 -9.32
CA LEU A 271 -24.67 3.07 -9.64
C LEU A 271 -25.08 3.81 -10.93
N TYR A 272 -24.54 5.00 -11.15
CA TYR A 272 -24.86 5.88 -12.29
C TYR A 272 -23.58 6.25 -13.06
N PRO A 273 -22.93 5.29 -13.74
CA PRO A 273 -21.65 5.50 -14.42
C PRO A 273 -21.71 6.53 -15.55
N THR A 274 -22.88 6.75 -16.15
CA THR A 274 -23.07 7.75 -17.23
C THR A 274 -23.35 9.16 -16.69
N GLY A 275 -23.45 9.32 -15.37
CA GLY A 275 -23.53 10.62 -14.69
C GLY A 275 -24.95 11.05 -14.32
N LEU A 276 -25.15 12.36 -14.20
CA LEU A 276 -26.33 12.96 -13.54
C LEU A 276 -27.64 12.82 -14.33
N ARG A 277 -27.55 12.50 -15.63
CA ARG A 277 -28.71 12.28 -16.52
C ARG A 277 -29.27 10.86 -16.44
N GLU A 278 -28.49 9.92 -15.90
CA GLU A 278 -28.87 8.53 -15.84
C GLU A 278 -30.14 8.36 -14.99
N ASN A 279 -31.16 7.73 -15.57
CA ASN A 279 -32.50 7.56 -14.99
C ASN A 279 -33.17 8.87 -14.51
N GLY A 280 -32.68 10.03 -14.96
CA GLY A 280 -33.16 11.34 -14.49
C GLY A 280 -32.83 11.61 -13.01
N ILE A 281 -31.87 10.89 -12.42
CA ILE A 281 -31.60 10.88 -10.97
C ILE A 281 -31.47 12.29 -10.37
N TRP A 282 -30.76 13.19 -11.06
CA TRP A 282 -30.52 14.53 -10.56
C TRP A 282 -31.81 15.37 -10.51
N ILE A 283 -32.62 15.33 -11.56
CA ILE A 283 -33.89 16.07 -11.63
C ILE A 283 -34.90 15.50 -10.63
N ASN A 284 -35.01 14.17 -10.57
CA ASN A 284 -35.97 13.49 -9.70
C ASN A 284 -35.68 13.75 -8.21
N ALA A 285 -34.40 13.95 -7.86
CA ALA A 285 -33.97 14.38 -6.54
C ALA A 285 -34.20 15.88 -6.26
N GLY A 286 -34.78 16.65 -7.19
CA GLY A 286 -35.04 18.09 -7.04
C GLY A 286 -33.92 18.98 -7.60
N GLY A 287 -32.97 18.40 -8.32
CA GLY A 287 -31.82 19.10 -8.87
C GLY A 287 -32.13 19.81 -10.20
N ASP A 288 -31.34 20.82 -10.50
CA ASP A 288 -31.38 21.56 -11.76
C ASP A 288 -30.14 21.19 -12.60
N LEU A 289 -30.37 20.67 -13.80
CA LEU A 289 -29.29 20.28 -14.72
C LEU A 289 -28.60 21.50 -15.37
N SER A 290 -29.19 22.69 -15.31
CA SER A 290 -28.63 23.90 -15.93
C SER A 290 -27.43 24.47 -15.16
N VAL A 291 -27.29 24.11 -13.88
CA VAL A 291 -26.23 24.60 -12.98
C VAL A 291 -25.06 23.62 -12.80
N VAL A 292 -25.05 22.52 -13.55
CA VAL A 292 -24.00 21.49 -13.51
C VAL A 292 -23.34 21.32 -14.87
N ASN A 293 -22.03 21.01 -14.88
CA ASN A 293 -21.30 20.80 -16.12
C ASN A 293 -21.47 19.36 -16.63
N LEU A 294 -22.31 19.19 -17.65
CA LEU A 294 -22.66 17.88 -18.21
C LEU A 294 -21.74 17.43 -19.35
N PHE A 295 -20.73 18.22 -19.69
CA PHE A 295 -19.78 17.91 -20.77
C PHE A 295 -18.58 17.07 -20.30
N THR A 296 -18.54 16.69 -19.02
CA THR A 296 -17.50 15.85 -18.43
C THR A 296 -17.98 14.39 -18.31
N ASN A 297 -17.05 13.46 -18.00
CA ASN A 297 -17.41 12.06 -17.75
C ASN A 297 -18.26 11.93 -16.48
N GLY A 298 -19.05 10.85 -16.36
CA GLY A 298 -20.02 10.68 -15.27
C GLY A 298 -19.41 10.78 -13.86
N LYS A 299 -18.19 10.26 -13.65
CA LYS A 299 -17.49 10.38 -12.37
C LYS A 299 -17.16 11.84 -12.03
N THR A 300 -16.67 12.60 -13.00
CA THR A 300 -16.40 14.03 -12.81
C THR A 300 -17.69 14.81 -12.55
N GLN A 301 -18.78 14.49 -13.23
CA GLN A 301 -20.08 15.13 -12.97
C GLN A 301 -20.52 14.92 -11.51
N TRP A 302 -20.40 13.69 -10.96
CA TRP A 302 -20.72 13.40 -9.56
C TRP A 302 -19.85 14.17 -8.55
N ILE A 303 -18.55 14.33 -8.84
CA ILE A 303 -17.63 15.11 -8.00
C ILE A 303 -18.10 16.56 -7.88
N GLU A 304 -18.38 17.18 -9.03
CA GLU A 304 -18.81 18.58 -9.09
C GLU A 304 -20.20 18.79 -8.48
N ALA A 305 -21.15 17.91 -8.80
CA ALA A 305 -22.51 17.94 -8.28
C ALA A 305 -22.58 17.81 -6.76
N LEU A 306 -21.85 16.86 -6.17
CA LEU A 306 -21.87 16.68 -4.72
C LEU A 306 -21.20 17.86 -3.98
N THR A 307 -20.18 18.48 -4.58
CA THR A 307 -19.62 19.75 -4.08
C THR A 307 -20.62 20.91 -4.21
N LEU A 308 -21.44 20.91 -5.26
CA LEU A 308 -22.46 21.93 -5.45
C LEU A 308 -23.55 21.85 -4.36
N ILE A 309 -23.99 20.64 -4.00
CA ILE A 309 -24.93 20.40 -2.89
C ILE A 309 -24.37 20.90 -1.55
N GLU A 310 -23.09 20.65 -1.23
CA GLU A 310 -22.47 21.15 0.02
C GLU A 310 -22.49 22.68 0.14
N LYS A 311 -22.43 23.37 -1.00
CA LYS A 311 -22.47 24.83 -1.07
C LYS A 311 -23.90 25.37 -1.11
N GLY A 312 -24.91 24.51 -0.94
CA GLY A 312 -26.34 24.87 -1.01
C GLY A 312 -26.82 25.18 -2.43
N GLY A 313 -26.11 24.70 -3.46
CA GLY A 313 -26.48 24.86 -4.87
C GLY A 313 -27.04 23.57 -5.48
N GLY A 314 -27.34 23.63 -6.77
CA GLY A 314 -27.79 22.45 -7.52
C GLY A 314 -29.30 22.37 -7.72
N GLY A 315 -30.07 23.39 -7.29
CA GLY A 315 -31.53 23.42 -7.35
C GLY A 315 -32.16 23.31 -5.96
N ASN A 316 -33.25 22.57 -5.85
CA ASN A 316 -33.91 22.23 -4.57
C ASN A 316 -33.45 20.88 -4.00
N ILE A 317 -32.32 20.36 -4.52
CA ILE A 317 -31.73 19.09 -4.12
C ILE A 317 -30.87 19.25 -2.86
N ASP A 318 -30.88 18.23 -2.03
CA ASP A 318 -29.97 18.03 -0.90
C ASP A 318 -29.50 16.56 -0.87
N PHE A 319 -28.62 16.22 0.07
CA PHE A 319 -28.13 14.84 0.16
C PHE A 319 -29.24 13.83 0.46
N MET A 320 -30.27 14.20 1.22
CA MET A 320 -31.33 13.28 1.65
C MET A 320 -32.31 12.97 0.53
N SER A 321 -32.71 13.98 -0.23
CA SER A 321 -33.53 13.86 -1.45
C SER A 321 -32.81 13.04 -2.52
N LEU A 322 -31.50 13.25 -2.70
CA LEU A 322 -30.68 12.43 -3.58
C LEU A 322 -30.65 10.96 -3.14
N ILE A 323 -30.34 10.67 -1.87
CA ILE A 323 -30.32 9.29 -1.35
C ILE A 323 -31.68 8.63 -1.48
N LYS A 324 -32.76 9.35 -1.18
CA LYS A 324 -34.13 8.85 -1.30
C LYS A 324 -34.45 8.43 -2.72
N GLU A 325 -34.03 9.22 -3.70
CA GLU A 325 -34.24 8.89 -5.11
C GLU A 325 -33.36 7.71 -5.54
N MET A 326 -32.09 7.69 -5.13
CA MET A 326 -31.21 6.56 -5.43
C MET A 326 -31.73 5.22 -4.86
N ARG A 327 -32.43 5.26 -3.71
CA ARG A 327 -33.06 4.07 -3.11
C ARG A 327 -34.31 3.62 -3.85
N LYS A 328 -34.98 4.47 -4.63
CA LYS A 328 -36.09 4.04 -5.49
C LYS A 328 -35.55 3.21 -6.65
N ASP A 329 -34.46 3.66 -7.27
CA ASP A 329 -33.81 2.97 -8.38
C ASP A 329 -33.09 1.69 -7.92
N TYR A 330 -32.47 1.73 -6.73
CA TYR A 330 -31.65 0.63 -6.19
C TYR A 330 -32.08 0.20 -4.77
N SER A 331 -33.33 -0.26 -4.62
CA SER A 331 -33.95 -0.59 -3.32
C SER A 331 -33.20 -1.65 -2.50
N ASN A 332 -32.47 -2.56 -3.17
CA ASN A 332 -31.73 -3.65 -2.53
C ASN A 332 -30.25 -3.33 -2.28
N ASN A 333 -29.79 -2.10 -2.57
CA ASN A 333 -28.39 -1.73 -2.37
C ASN A 333 -28.11 -1.47 -0.88
N GLU A 334 -27.32 -2.35 -0.25
CA GLU A 334 -26.96 -2.26 1.17
C GLU A 334 -26.17 -0.98 1.50
N SER A 335 -25.31 -0.51 0.60
CA SER A 335 -24.53 0.71 0.80
C SER A 335 -25.41 1.96 0.93
N LEU A 336 -26.53 2.04 0.18
CA LEU A 336 -27.50 3.14 0.31
C LEU A 336 -28.36 3.04 1.57
N LYS A 337 -28.63 1.84 2.08
CA LYS A 337 -29.40 1.63 3.32
C LYS A 337 -28.66 2.15 4.55
N LEU A 338 -27.33 2.15 4.51
CA LEU A 338 -26.45 2.60 5.60
C LEU A 338 -26.24 4.13 5.65
N LEU A 339 -26.86 4.90 4.76
CA LEU A 339 -26.69 6.38 4.68
C LEU A 339 -27.77 7.18 5.42
N ILE A 340 -28.78 6.53 6.01
CA ILE A 340 -29.91 7.17 6.70
C ILE A 340 -30.03 6.61 8.11
#